data_AF-A0A5C7ZX32-F1
#
_entry.id   AF-A0A5C7ZX32-F1
#
_cell.length_a   1.000
_cell.length_b   1.000
_cell.length_c   1.000
_cell.angle_alpha   90.00
_cell.angle_beta   90.00
_cell.angle_gamma   90.00
#
_symmetry.space_group_name_H-M   'P 1'
#
loop_
_entity.id
_entity.type
_entity.pdbx_description
1 polymer ?
#
loop_
_entity_poly.entity_id
_entity_poly.type
_entity_poly.pdbx_seq_one_letter_code
_entity_poly.pdbx_strand_id
1 'polypeptide(L)' 'MARLRFHWDFFGQDAPTTAAHFLEHVDEFCAKEGIIGQRHWVRPTPAFCTATLECDEAFLVLVRDRLRPKRAERVLE' A
#
# COMPACT_ATOMS: atom_id res chain seq x y z
N MET A 1 -6.76 -17.61 -2.63
CA MET A 1 -7.30 -16.36 -3.17
C MET A 1 -6.12 -15.53 -3.65
N ALA A 2 -6.21 -14.86 -4.80
CA ALA A 2 -5.05 -14.13 -5.30
C ALA A 2 -4.82 -12.89 -4.43
N ARG A 3 -3.55 -12.58 -4.16
CA ARG A 3 -3.20 -11.34 -3.46
C ARG A 3 -2.95 -10.23 -4.45
N LEU A 4 -3.30 -9.02 -4.03
CA LEU A 4 -3.00 -7.80 -4.74
C LEU A 4 -1.99 -6.98 -3.98
N ARG A 5 -1.10 -6.34 -4.72
CA ARG A 5 -0.09 -5.44 -4.21
C ARG A 5 -0.32 -4.05 -4.77
N PHE A 6 -0.53 -3.08 -3.89
CA PHE A 6 -0.77 -1.69 -4.21
C PHE A 6 0.47 -0.87 -3.89
N HIS A 7 0.80 0.07 -4.76
CA HIS A 7 2.01 0.89 -4.64
C HIS A 7 1.69 2.38 -4.70
N TRP A 8 2.35 3.13 -3.81
CA TRP A 8 2.39 4.59 -3.79
C TRP A 8 3.84 5.05 -3.80
N ASP A 9 4.19 5.86 -4.79
CA ASP A 9 5.54 6.37 -4.99
C ASP A 9 5.64 7.82 -4.48
N PHE A 10 6.51 8.04 -3.51
CA PHE A 10 6.82 9.33 -2.88
C PHE A 10 8.20 9.82 -3.32
N PHE A 11 8.31 11.10 -3.68
CA PHE A 11 9.53 11.71 -4.20
C PHE A 11 10.00 12.84 -3.29
N GLY A 12 11.31 13.05 -3.22
CA GLY A 12 11.93 14.10 -2.39
C GLY A 12 12.72 13.56 -1.21
N GLN A 13 13.40 14.46 -0.50
CA GLN A 13 14.27 14.10 0.64
C GLN A 13 13.50 13.47 1.81
N ASP A 14 12.25 13.88 2.02
CA ASP A 14 11.37 13.39 3.09
C ASP A 14 10.51 12.19 2.65
N ALA A 15 10.65 11.73 1.40
CA ALA A 15 9.90 10.60 0.86
C ALA A 15 9.86 9.35 1.78
N PRO A 16 10.96 8.90 2.41
CA PRO A 16 10.90 7.74 3.31
C PRO A 16 10.02 7.99 4.53
N THR A 17 10.13 9.18 5.15
CA THR A 17 9.34 9.56 6.31
C THR A 17 7.86 9.69 5.95
N THR A 18 7.54 10.35 4.83
CA THR A 18 6.16 10.46 4.34
C THR A 18 5.56 9.10 3.99
N ALA A 19 6.33 8.22 3.33
CA ALA A 19 5.87 6.87 3.01
C ALA A 19 5.60 6.03 4.26
N ALA A 20 6.43 6.16 5.30
CA ALA A 20 6.23 5.47 6.57
C ALA A 20 4.96 5.95 7.28
N HIS A 21 4.79 7.27 7.43
CA HIS A 21 3.57 7.85 8.01
C HIS A 21 2.31 7.50 7.20
N PHE A 22 2.42 7.48 5.87
CA PHE A 22 1.31 7.04 5.03
C PHE A 22 0.90 5.59 5.32
N LEU A 23 1.84 4.69 5.58
CA LEU A 23 1.52 3.31 5.95
C LEU A 23 0.82 3.19 7.29
N GLU A 24 1.09 4.07 8.26
CA GLU A 24 0.34 4.11 9.52
C GLU A 24 -1.15 4.36 9.23
N HIS A 25 -1.47 5.33 8.36
CA HIS A 25 -2.86 5.59 7.95
C HIS A 25 -3.48 4.44 7.14
N VAL A 26 -2.69 3.74 6.32
CA VAL A 26 -3.15 2.55 5.60
C VAL A 26 -3.47 1.42 6.58
N ASP A 27 -2.66 1.24 7.63
CA ASP A 27 -2.90 0.26 8.68
C ASP A 27 -4.20 0.57 9.44
N GLU A 28 -4.39 1.82 9.86
CA GLU A 28 -5.62 2.29 10.49
C GLU A 28 -6.84 2.07 9.58
N PHE A 29 -6.71 2.36 8.29
CA PHE A 29 -7.75 2.11 7.30
C PHE A 29 -8.08 0.61 7.19
N CYS A 30 -7.07 -0.24 7.13
CA CYS A 30 -7.25 -1.70 7.08
C CYS A 30 -7.97 -2.22 8.33
N ALA A 31 -7.58 -1.74 9.52
CA ALA A 31 -8.21 -2.09 10.78
C ALA A 31 -9.69 -1.64 10.83
N LYS A 32 -9.99 -0.44 10.33
CA LYS A 32 -11.35 0.13 10.31
C LYS A 32 -12.27 -0.59 9.33
N GLU A 33 -11.77 -0.93 8.15
CA GLU A 33 -12.57 -1.56 7.08
C GLU A 33 -12.59 -3.10 7.18
N GLY A 34 -11.90 -3.68 8.17
CA GLY A 34 -11.87 -5.13 8.40
C GLY A 34 -11.06 -5.89 7.34
N ILE A 35 -10.02 -5.27 6.78
CA ILE A 35 -9.05 -5.95 5.91
C ILE A 35 -8.16 -6.79 6.81
N ILE A 36 -8.21 -8.12 6.67
CA ILE A 36 -7.46 -9.08 7.50
C ILE A 36 -6.34 -9.71 6.67
N GLY A 37 -5.18 -9.92 7.29
CA GLY A 37 -4.04 -10.59 6.65
C GLY A 37 -3.29 -9.69 5.67
N GLN A 38 -3.50 -8.38 5.76
CA GLN A 38 -2.74 -7.38 5.04
C GLN A 38 -1.27 -7.36 5.48
N ARG A 39 -0.39 -7.02 4.55
CA ARG A 39 1.01 -6.73 4.82
C ARG A 39 1.34 -5.40 4.19
N HIS A 40 2.10 -4.57 4.88
CA HIS A 40 2.56 -3.31 4.32
C HIS A 40 4.03 -3.10 4.64
N TRP A 41 4.72 -2.40 3.75
CA TRP A 41 6.13 -2.07 3.92
C TRP A 41 6.52 -0.89 3.03
N VAL A 42 7.52 -0.13 3.47
CA VAL A 42 8.18 0.89 2.66
C VAL A 42 9.42 0.30 1.99
N ARG A 43 9.64 0.67 0.74
CA ARG A 43 10.86 0.34 -0.01
C ARG A 43 11.54 1.63 -0.46
N PRO A 44 12.59 2.08 0.24
CA PRO A 44 13.38 3.22 -0.20
C PRO A 44 14.20 2.83 -1.43
N THR A 45 14.21 3.72 -2.43
CA THR A 45 14.99 3.62 -3.68
C THR A 45 15.79 4.94 -3.81
N PRO A 46 16.95 4.97 -4.49
CA PRO A 46 17.77 6.19 -4.57
C PRO A 46 17.04 7.44 -5.10
N ALA A 47 15.99 7.27 -5.90
CA ALA A 47 15.22 8.36 -6.48
C ALA A 47 13.85 8.62 -5.82
N PHE A 48 13.30 7.65 -5.08
CA PHE A 48 11.94 7.71 -4.50
C PHE A 48 11.75 6.64 -3.43
N CYS A 49 10.73 6.80 -2.59
CA CYS A 49 10.30 5.76 -1.66
C CYS A 49 8.95 5.20 -2.10
N THR A 50 8.79 3.87 -2.10
CA THR A 50 7.51 3.24 -2.43
C THR A 50 6.88 2.66 -1.17
N ALA A 51 5.70 3.15 -0.79
CA ALA A 51 4.85 2.45 0.16
C ALA A 51 4.09 1.34 -0.56
N THR A 52 4.02 0.16 0.05
CA THR A 52 3.38 -1.02 -0.54
C THR A 52 2.38 -1.61 0.44
N LEU A 53 1.19 -1.96 -0.05
CA LEU A 53 0.16 -2.72 0.68
C LEU A 53 -0.14 -3.99 -0.11
N GLU A 54 -0.04 -5.14 0.53
CA GLU A 54 -0.48 -6.43 0.02
C GLU A 54 -1.71 -6.88 0.79
N CYS A 55 -2.81 -7.17 0.09
CA CYS A 55 -4.02 -7.72 0.68
C CYS A 55 -4.78 -8.62 -0.31
N ASP A 56 -5.87 -9.23 0.13
CA ASP A 56 -6.68 -10.11 -0.72
C ASP A 56 -7.37 -9.34 -1.85
N GLU A 57 -7.54 -9.97 -3.02
CA GLU A 57 -8.23 -9.35 -4.16
C GLU A 57 -9.66 -8.93 -3.87
N ALA A 58 -10.32 -9.55 -2.87
CA ALA A 58 -11.65 -9.15 -2.42
C ALA A 58 -11.72 -7.68 -2.01
N PHE A 59 -10.61 -7.10 -1.54
CA PHE A 59 -10.54 -5.70 -1.11
C PHE A 59 -10.10 -4.72 -2.21
N LEU A 60 -9.92 -5.20 -3.46
CA LEU A 60 -9.49 -4.39 -4.61
C LEU A 60 -10.30 -3.09 -4.73
N VAL A 61 -11.62 -3.22 -4.81
CA VAL A 61 -12.50 -2.09 -5.10
C VAL A 61 -12.42 -1.05 -3.99
N LEU A 62 -12.38 -1.51 -2.74
CA LEU A 62 -12.30 -0.69 -1.54
C LEU A 62 -10.99 0.11 -1.50
N VAL A 63 -9.86 -0.57 -1.64
CA VAL A 63 -8.52 0.05 -1.63
C VAL A 63 -8.36 1.00 -2.82
N ARG A 64 -8.81 0.60 -4.02
CA ARG A 64 -8.72 1.42 -5.23
C ARG A 64 -9.49 2.73 -5.08
N ASP A 65 -10.72 2.67 -4.61
CA ASP A 65 -11.61 3.84 -4.57
C ASP A 65 -11.22 4.84 -3.47
N ARG A 66 -10.82 4.30 -2.30
CA ARG A 66 -10.49 5.10 -1.11
C ARG A 66 -9.04 5.60 -1.09
N LEU A 67 -8.08 4.73 -1.42
CA LEU A 67 -6.65 5.03 -1.28
C LEU A 67 -5.96 5.42 -2.60
N ARG A 68 -6.66 5.25 -3.74
CA ARG A 68 -6.21 5.65 -5.09
C ARG A 68 -4.72 5.34 -5.36
N PRO A 69 -4.32 4.06 -5.23
CA PRO A 69 -2.95 3.65 -5.50
C PRO A 69 -2.55 3.99 -6.94
N LYS A 70 -1.29 4.36 -7.13
CA LYS A 70 -0.74 4.63 -8.47
C LYS A 70 -0.68 3.36 -9.31
N ARG A 71 -0.36 2.23 -8.67
CA ARG A 71 -0.18 0.93 -9.32
C ARG A 71 -0.76 -0.17 -8.45
N ALA A 72 -1.35 -1.18 -9.10
CA ALA A 72 -1.83 -2.39 -8.46
C ALA A 72 -1.36 -3.61 -9.27
N GLU A 73 -0.76 -4.59 -8.61
CA GLU A 73 -0.19 -5.80 -9.21
C GLU A 73 -0.89 -7.02 -8.61
N ARG A 74 -1.15 -8.04 -9.41
CA ARG A 74 -1.51 -9.37 -8.87
C ARG A 74 -0.23 -10.08 -8.47
N VAL A 75 -0.16 -10.52 -7.22
CA VAL A 75 0.89 -11.39 -6.73
C VAL A 75 0.56 -12.79 -7.26
N LEU A 76 1.21 -13.17 -8.36
CA LEU A 76 1.19 -14.52 -8.89
C LEU A 76 2.16 -15.34 -8.02
N GLU A 77 1.62 -16.30 -7.27
CA GLU A 77 2.42 -17.35 -6.60
C GLU A 77 3.00 -18.33 -7.61
#